data_AF-A0A385C6H0-F1
#
_entry.id   AF-A0A385C6H0-F1
#
_cell.length_a   1.000
_cell.length_b   1.000
_cell.length_c   1.000
_cell.angle_alpha   90.00
_cell.angle_beta   90.00
_cell.angle_gamma   90.00
#
_symmetry.space_group_name_H-M   'P 1'
#
loop_
_entity.id
_entity.type
_entity.pdbx_description
1 polymer ?
#
loop_
_entity_poly.entity_id
_entity_poly.type
_entity_poly.pdbx_seq_one_letter_code
_entity_poly.pdbx_strand_id
1 'polypeptide(L)'
;MILLSTNAQNIFWLGRYLTRIQYLCSQYPFKTNELALDYAHAFCLPAFDASSLNELILDFEQPASFHQQFICAKNNIHDLRGVISAQSFAALNQLLQQAEQNAGFICDVCEECNDVLEAEEDELLFLFFSLGQKMEQLDRNLRLNQNHSVTLMQLDGLIRSLDQEGMSSLPDVWLELKQQPNRANYYHFSDHIDSLFELDRL
;
A
#
# COMPACT_ATOMS: atom_id res chain seq x y z
N MET A 1 -3.38 -20.88 -10.30
CA MET A 1 -1.97 -20.52 -10.61
C MET A 1 -1.16 -20.79 -9.35
N ILE A 2 0.10 -21.24 -9.43
CA ILE A 2 0.98 -21.22 -8.25
C ILE A 2 1.58 -19.82 -8.21
N LEU A 3 1.22 -19.01 -7.23
CA LEU A 3 1.76 -17.67 -7.06
C LEU A 3 3.15 -17.78 -6.40
N LEU A 4 4.19 -17.36 -7.10
CA LEU A 4 5.54 -17.30 -6.55
C LEU A 4 5.62 -16.25 -5.44
N SER A 5 6.43 -16.47 -4.41
CA SER A 5 6.57 -15.52 -3.29
C SER A 5 6.96 -14.11 -3.74
N THR A 6 7.80 -13.98 -4.78
CA THR A 6 8.16 -12.68 -5.36
C THR A 6 6.95 -11.94 -5.94
N ASN A 7 6.02 -12.67 -6.57
CA ASN A 7 4.81 -12.09 -7.13
C ASN A 7 3.83 -11.68 -6.02
N ALA A 8 3.67 -12.52 -5.00
CA ALA A 8 2.88 -12.19 -3.81
C ALA A 8 3.41 -10.92 -3.12
N GLN A 9 4.74 -10.81 -2.97
CA GLN A 9 5.39 -9.63 -2.43
C GLN A 9 5.12 -8.38 -3.30
N ASN A 10 5.25 -8.50 -4.62
CA ASN A 10 4.96 -7.39 -5.54
C ASN A 10 3.50 -6.92 -5.48
N ILE A 11 2.56 -7.85 -5.39
CA ILE A 11 1.12 -7.57 -5.22
C ILE A 11 0.87 -6.86 -3.89
N PHE A 12 1.44 -7.39 -2.79
CA PHE A 12 1.33 -6.79 -1.46
C PHE A 12 1.85 -5.35 -1.44
N TRP A 13 3.06 -5.12 -1.95
CA TRP A 13 3.63 -3.78 -2.00
C TRP A 13 2.89 -2.84 -2.95
N LEU A 14 2.32 -3.36 -4.05
CA LEU A 14 1.48 -2.58 -4.95
C LEU A 14 0.25 -2.01 -4.21
N GLY A 15 -0.43 -2.85 -3.43
CA GLY A 15 -1.55 -2.41 -2.58
C GLY A 15 -1.15 -1.32 -1.59
N ARG A 16 0.06 -1.43 -1.01
CA ARG A 16 0.61 -0.38 -0.13
C ARG A 16 0.86 0.94 -0.87
N TYR A 17 1.55 0.90 -2.00
CA TYR A 17 1.89 2.11 -2.75
C TYR A 17 0.66 2.86 -3.25
N LEU A 18 -0.30 2.16 -3.86
CA LEU A 18 -1.53 2.79 -4.34
C LEU A 18 -2.34 3.41 -3.20
N THR A 19 -2.47 2.71 -2.07
CA THR A 19 -3.16 3.23 -0.87
C THR A 19 -2.48 4.46 -0.30
N ARG A 20 -1.14 4.47 -0.27
CA ARG A 20 -0.36 5.62 0.23
C ARG A 20 -0.57 6.84 -0.66
N ILE A 21 -0.49 6.66 -1.98
CA ILE A 21 -0.71 7.73 -2.95
C ILE A 21 -2.13 8.28 -2.83
N GLN A 22 -3.16 7.42 -2.79
CA GLN A 22 -4.55 7.86 -2.65
C GLN A 22 -4.79 8.66 -1.37
N TYR A 23 -4.23 8.20 -0.24
CA TYR A 23 -4.32 8.98 0.98
C TYR A 23 -3.67 10.35 0.83
N LEU A 24 -2.47 10.40 0.25
CA LEU A 24 -1.76 11.65 0.02
C LEU A 24 -2.54 12.59 -0.91
N CYS A 25 -3.15 12.06 -1.97
CA CYS A 25 -4.06 12.79 -2.86
C CYS A 25 -5.25 13.39 -2.12
N SER A 26 -5.81 12.69 -1.12
CA SER A 26 -6.91 13.22 -0.32
C SER A 26 -6.52 14.39 0.60
N GLN A 27 -5.22 14.50 0.93
CA GLN A 27 -4.70 15.58 1.79
C GLN A 27 -4.11 16.73 0.97
N TYR A 28 -3.59 16.43 -0.23
CA TYR A 28 -2.89 17.38 -1.07
C TYR A 28 -3.86 18.30 -1.84
N PRO A 29 -3.57 19.61 -1.94
CA PRO A 29 -2.50 20.31 -1.23
C PRO A 29 -2.89 20.57 0.23
N PHE A 30 -1.92 20.42 1.14
CA PHE A 30 -2.08 20.74 2.55
C PHE A 30 -2.43 22.23 2.69
N LYS A 31 -3.56 22.53 3.33
CA LYS A 31 -4.11 23.89 3.44
C LYS A 31 -3.69 24.63 4.71
N THR A 32 -3.26 23.91 5.74
CA THR A 32 -2.89 24.47 7.05
C THR A 32 -1.55 23.89 7.51
N ASN A 33 -0.79 24.69 8.25
CA ASN A 33 0.48 24.25 8.81
C ASN A 33 0.31 23.14 9.86
N GLU A 34 -0.81 23.14 10.59
CA GLU A 34 -1.14 22.09 11.56
C GLU A 34 -1.24 20.72 10.90
N LEU A 35 -2.09 20.58 9.86
CA LEU A 35 -2.23 19.32 9.12
C LEU A 35 -0.92 18.89 8.47
N ALA A 36 -0.16 19.85 7.93
CA ALA A 36 1.12 19.56 7.31
C ALA A 36 2.16 19.07 8.32
N LEU A 37 2.27 19.72 9.48
CA LEU A 37 3.21 19.34 10.53
C LEU A 37 2.84 17.99 11.16
N ASP A 38 1.55 17.74 11.38
CA ASP A 38 1.08 16.44 11.88
C ASP A 38 1.47 15.30 10.93
N TYR A 39 1.24 15.49 9.63
CA TYR A 39 1.65 14.52 8.60
C TYR A 39 3.18 14.38 8.53
N ALA A 40 3.90 15.49 8.44
CA ALA A 40 5.36 15.48 8.33
C ALA A 40 6.01 14.78 9.53
N HIS A 41 5.58 15.07 10.76
CA HIS A 41 6.09 14.41 11.96
C HIS A 41 5.75 12.91 12.00
N ALA A 42 4.52 12.54 11.63
CA ALA A 42 4.08 11.14 11.62
C ALA A 42 4.90 10.27 10.67
N PHE A 43 5.37 10.85 9.56
CA PHE A 43 6.15 10.17 8.53
C PHE A 43 7.64 10.56 8.51
N CYS A 44 8.11 11.29 9.53
CA CYS A 44 9.49 11.76 9.65
C CYS A 44 10.00 12.53 8.41
N LEU A 45 9.13 13.35 7.79
CA LEU A 45 9.45 14.14 6.61
C LEU A 45 10.08 15.49 7.01
N PRO A 46 11.11 15.96 6.28
CA PRO A 46 11.76 17.25 6.55
C PRO A 46 10.95 18.44 5.99
N ALA A 47 9.74 18.65 6.50
CA ALA A 47 8.88 19.79 6.16
C ALA A 47 8.45 20.55 7.43
N PHE A 48 8.33 21.88 7.32
CA PHE A 48 8.16 22.77 8.46
C PHE A 48 6.82 23.54 8.46
N ASP A 49 6.10 23.47 7.35
CA ASP A 49 4.80 24.11 7.14
C ASP A 49 4.10 23.51 5.92
N ALA A 50 2.91 24.01 5.59
CA ALA A 50 2.17 23.53 4.44
C ALA A 50 2.88 23.79 3.10
N SER A 51 3.64 24.88 2.96
CA SER A 51 4.34 25.22 1.73
C SER A 51 5.47 24.21 1.46
N SER A 52 6.37 24.04 2.43
CA SER A 52 7.50 23.13 2.34
C SER A 52 7.06 21.67 2.19
N LEU A 53 5.96 21.25 2.83
CA LEU A 53 5.43 19.89 2.62
C LEU A 53 4.85 19.71 1.21
N ASN A 54 4.08 20.68 0.71
CA ASN A 54 3.54 20.62 -0.64
C ASN A 54 4.67 20.61 -1.69
N GLU A 55 5.74 21.37 -1.48
CA GLU A 55 6.94 21.34 -2.33
C GLU A 55 7.63 19.97 -2.28
N LEU A 56 7.84 19.41 -1.08
CA LEU A 56 8.48 18.11 -0.87
C LEU A 56 7.72 16.97 -1.57
N ILE A 57 6.39 16.97 -1.50
CA ILE A 57 5.55 15.93 -2.11
C ILE A 57 5.55 15.99 -3.65
N LEU A 58 5.86 17.16 -4.23
CA LEU A 58 5.99 17.34 -5.68
C LEU A 58 7.42 17.16 -6.18
N ASP A 59 8.41 17.09 -5.29
CA ASP A 59 9.81 16.94 -5.66
C ASP A 59 10.10 15.49 -6.11
N PHE A 60 10.48 15.37 -7.38
CA PHE A 60 10.75 14.10 -8.06
C PHE A 60 11.88 13.30 -7.39
N GLU A 61 12.78 13.93 -6.64
CA GLU A 61 13.87 13.23 -5.95
C GLU A 61 13.48 12.74 -4.55
N GLN A 62 12.40 13.26 -3.96
CA GLN A 62 11.99 12.88 -2.62
C GLN A 62 11.34 11.51 -2.63
N PRO A 63 11.80 10.54 -1.82
CA PRO A 63 11.20 9.21 -1.78
C PRO A 63 9.70 9.22 -1.46
N ALA A 64 9.24 10.18 -0.64
CA ALA A 64 7.84 10.31 -0.24
C ALA A 64 6.96 11.03 -1.27
N SER A 65 7.52 11.52 -2.39
CA SER A 65 6.77 12.27 -3.39
C SER A 65 5.78 11.40 -4.16
N PHE A 66 4.78 12.05 -4.78
CA PHE A 66 3.87 11.36 -5.70
C PHE A 66 4.63 10.61 -6.79
N HIS A 67 5.67 11.22 -7.35
CA HIS A 67 6.43 10.63 -8.43
C HIS A 67 7.16 9.35 -8.01
N GLN A 68 7.90 9.39 -6.90
CA GLN A 68 8.68 8.22 -6.45
C GLN A 68 7.77 7.06 -6.01
N GLN A 69 6.69 7.37 -5.28
CA GLN A 69 5.71 6.34 -4.90
C GLN A 69 5.03 5.73 -6.13
N PHE A 70 4.72 6.55 -7.14
CA PHE A 70 4.12 6.09 -8.39
C PHE A 70 5.09 5.20 -9.20
N ILE A 71 6.39 5.53 -9.25
CA ILE A 71 7.40 4.66 -9.87
C ILE A 71 7.44 3.28 -9.19
N CYS A 72 7.38 3.23 -7.86
CA CYS A 72 7.33 1.96 -7.15
C CYS A 72 6.09 1.13 -7.53
N ALA A 73 4.91 1.76 -7.56
CA ALA A 73 3.68 1.08 -8.01
C ALA A 73 3.78 0.59 -9.47
N LYS A 74 4.30 1.43 -10.36
CA LYS A 74 4.53 1.09 -11.77
C LYS A 74 5.44 -0.11 -11.93
N ASN A 75 6.57 -0.15 -11.22
CA ASN A 75 7.53 -1.25 -11.30
C ASN A 75 6.89 -2.56 -10.85
N ASN A 76 6.15 -2.54 -9.74
CA ASN A 76 5.41 -3.71 -9.28
C ASN A 76 4.38 -4.18 -10.31
N ILE A 77 3.62 -3.26 -10.94
CA ILE A 77 2.68 -3.63 -12.01
C ILE A 77 3.40 -4.32 -13.18
N HIS A 78 4.56 -3.81 -13.60
CA HIS A 78 5.35 -4.41 -14.67
C HIS A 78 5.84 -5.81 -14.32
N ASP A 79 6.25 -6.04 -13.08
CA ASP A 79 6.71 -7.35 -12.60
C ASP A 79 5.56 -8.38 -12.48
N LEU A 80 4.30 -7.93 -12.44
CA LEU A 80 3.12 -8.79 -12.48
C LEU A 80 2.68 -9.19 -13.88
N ARG A 81 3.47 -8.86 -14.92
CA ARG A 81 3.21 -9.31 -16.28
C ARG A 81 3.15 -10.85 -16.36
N GLY A 82 2.00 -11.38 -16.79
CA GLY A 82 1.77 -12.82 -16.88
C GLY A 82 1.37 -13.48 -15.55
N VAL A 83 1.25 -12.68 -14.48
CA VAL A 83 0.63 -13.06 -13.20
C VAL A 83 -0.83 -12.61 -13.20
N ILE A 84 -1.08 -11.34 -13.48
CA ILE A 84 -2.44 -10.82 -13.71
C ILE A 84 -2.91 -11.13 -15.14
N SER A 85 -4.22 -11.04 -15.35
CA SER A 85 -4.82 -11.22 -16.66
C SER A 85 -4.21 -10.26 -17.69
N ALA A 86 -4.08 -10.74 -18.93
CA ALA A 86 -3.53 -9.92 -20.02
C ALA A 86 -4.36 -8.66 -20.28
N GLN A 87 -5.68 -8.73 -20.02
CA GLN A 87 -6.59 -7.60 -20.13
C GLN A 87 -6.29 -6.55 -19.07
N SER A 88 -6.19 -6.93 -17.79
CA SER A 88 -5.90 -6.00 -16.70
C SER A 88 -4.50 -5.42 -16.81
N PHE A 89 -3.50 -6.23 -17.22
CA PHE A 89 -2.17 -5.70 -17.50
C PHE A 89 -2.19 -4.65 -18.61
N ALA A 90 -2.95 -4.87 -19.69
CA ALA A 90 -3.07 -3.88 -20.76
C ALA A 90 -3.75 -2.59 -20.28
N ALA A 91 -4.82 -2.70 -19.49
CA ALA A 91 -5.51 -1.55 -18.89
C ALA A 91 -4.58 -0.76 -17.96
N LEU A 92 -3.91 -1.43 -17.03
CA LEU A 92 -2.96 -0.78 -16.11
C LEU A 92 -1.84 -0.07 -16.87
N ASN A 93 -1.27 -0.68 -17.92
CA ASN A 93 -0.23 0.00 -18.71
C ASN A 93 -0.75 1.27 -19.40
N GLN A 94 -2.00 1.29 -19.86
CA GLN A 94 -2.58 2.49 -20.45
C GLN A 94 -2.74 3.60 -19.40
N LEU A 95 -3.22 3.26 -18.19
CA LEU A 95 -3.33 4.19 -17.07
C LEU A 95 -1.98 4.76 -16.68
N LEU A 96 -0.97 3.88 -16.54
CA LEU A 96 0.39 4.29 -16.19
C LEU A 96 0.97 5.29 -17.19
N GLN A 97 0.78 5.06 -18.49
CA GLN A 97 1.26 5.98 -19.54
C GLN A 97 0.61 7.37 -19.45
N GLN A 98 -0.64 7.48 -19.00
CA GLN A 98 -1.32 8.77 -18.85
C GLN A 98 -0.68 9.60 -17.72
N ALA A 99 -0.42 8.99 -16.56
CA ALA A 99 0.24 9.65 -15.43
C ALA A 99 1.70 10.01 -15.71
N GLU A 100 2.41 9.22 -16.55
CA GLU A 100 3.78 9.58 -16.97
C GLU A 100 3.83 10.83 -17.87
N GLN A 101 2.81 11.03 -18.71
CA GLN A 101 2.73 12.19 -19.59
C GLN A 101 2.32 13.44 -18.81
N ASN A 102 1.58 13.29 -17.71
CA ASN A 102 1.15 14.38 -16.87
C ASN A 102 0.97 13.93 -15.41
N ALA A 103 1.88 14.38 -14.55
CA ALA A 103 1.87 14.06 -13.12
C ALA A 103 0.58 14.51 -12.40
N GLY A 104 -0.17 15.46 -12.97
CA GLY A 104 -1.48 15.86 -12.44
C GLY A 104 -2.52 14.74 -12.45
N PHE A 105 -2.33 13.69 -13.25
CA PHE A 105 -3.23 12.53 -13.31
C PHE A 105 -2.87 11.41 -12.35
N ILE A 106 -1.76 11.50 -11.59
CA ILE A 106 -1.31 10.41 -10.70
C ILE A 106 -2.43 9.99 -9.74
N CYS A 107 -3.18 10.94 -9.18
CA CYS A 107 -4.26 10.66 -8.24
C CYS A 107 -5.39 9.84 -8.88
N ASP A 108 -5.90 10.29 -10.03
CA ASP A 108 -6.98 9.62 -10.77
C ASP A 108 -6.52 8.23 -11.25
N VAL A 109 -5.31 8.15 -11.81
CA VAL A 109 -4.72 6.89 -12.28
C VAL A 109 -4.55 5.88 -11.15
N CYS A 110 -4.19 6.31 -9.93
CA CYS A 110 -4.08 5.38 -8.80
C CYS A 110 -5.44 4.84 -8.36
N GLU A 111 -6.52 5.62 -8.46
CA GLU A 111 -7.87 5.15 -8.22
C GLU A 111 -8.28 4.10 -9.26
N GLU A 112 -8.13 4.42 -10.54
CA GLU A 112 -8.45 3.50 -11.64
C GLU A 112 -7.60 2.21 -11.60
N CYS A 113 -6.34 2.29 -11.15
CA CYS A 113 -5.51 1.11 -10.92
C CYS A 113 -6.06 0.18 -9.84
N ASN A 114 -6.64 0.72 -8.75
CA ASN A 114 -7.29 -0.12 -7.74
C ASN A 114 -8.51 -0.82 -8.34
N ASP A 115 -9.36 -0.12 -9.10
CA ASP A 115 -10.55 -0.72 -9.73
C ASP A 115 -10.19 -1.90 -10.64
N VAL A 116 -9.12 -1.77 -11.43
CA VAL A 116 -8.65 -2.86 -12.31
C VAL A 116 -8.15 -4.06 -11.51
N LEU A 117 -7.40 -3.84 -10.41
CA LEU A 117 -6.84 -4.91 -9.58
C LEU A 117 -7.92 -5.58 -8.72
N GLU A 118 -8.91 -4.84 -8.24
CA GLU A 118 -10.04 -5.37 -7.48
C GLU A 118 -11.02 -6.18 -8.36
N ALA A 119 -10.98 -5.98 -9.67
CA ALA A 119 -11.76 -6.75 -10.64
C ALA A 119 -11.09 -8.06 -11.10
N GLU A 120 -9.85 -8.34 -10.69
CA GLU A 120 -9.19 -9.61 -11.01
C GLU A 120 -9.89 -10.80 -10.32
N GLU A 121 -10.03 -11.91 -11.04
CA GLU A 121 -10.72 -13.11 -10.53
C GLU A 121 -9.83 -13.99 -9.63
N ASP A 122 -8.51 -13.75 -9.59
CA ASP A 122 -7.59 -14.55 -8.78
C ASP A 122 -7.70 -14.16 -7.30
N GLU A 123 -8.27 -15.08 -6.50
CA GLU A 123 -8.53 -14.87 -5.07
C GLU A 123 -7.26 -14.59 -4.27
N LEU A 124 -6.17 -15.31 -4.55
CA LEU A 124 -4.93 -15.14 -3.79
C LEU A 124 -4.28 -13.79 -4.10
N LEU A 125 -4.34 -13.35 -5.36
CA LEU A 125 -3.94 -12.00 -5.75
C LEU A 125 -4.75 -10.94 -5.00
N PHE A 126 -6.08 -11.08 -4.98
CA PHE A 126 -6.96 -10.16 -4.27
C PHE A 126 -6.63 -10.10 -2.78
N LEU A 127 -6.35 -11.25 -2.15
CA LEU A 127 -5.98 -11.33 -0.73
C LEU A 127 -4.66 -10.59 -0.44
N PHE A 128 -3.60 -10.81 -1.22
CA PHE A 128 -2.33 -10.10 -1.00
C PHE A 128 -2.43 -8.61 -1.29
N PHE A 129 -3.20 -8.23 -2.31
CA PHE A 129 -3.41 -6.84 -2.67
C PHE A 129 -4.15 -6.11 -1.54
N SER A 130 -5.25 -6.71 -1.08
CA SER A 130 -6.05 -6.21 0.05
C SER A 130 -5.25 -6.15 1.35
N LEU A 131 -4.41 -7.16 1.62
CA LEU A 131 -3.52 -7.16 2.78
C LEU A 131 -2.58 -5.95 2.73
N GLY A 132 -1.97 -5.69 1.58
CA GLY A 132 -1.14 -4.51 1.34
C GLY A 132 -1.89 -3.20 1.63
N GLN A 133 -3.07 -3.04 1.04
CA GLN A 133 -3.90 -1.85 1.26
C GLN A 133 -4.21 -1.65 2.75
N LYS A 134 -4.65 -2.71 3.46
CA LYS A 134 -5.03 -2.60 4.87
C LYS A 134 -3.85 -2.42 5.82
N MET A 135 -2.71 -3.03 5.50
CA MET A 135 -1.46 -2.81 6.24
C MET A 135 -0.98 -1.37 6.14
N GLU A 136 -1.08 -0.75 4.96
CA GLU A 136 -0.74 0.66 4.78
C GLU A 136 -1.73 1.59 5.49
N GLN A 137 -3.03 1.29 5.40
CA GLN A 137 -4.06 2.04 6.14
C GLN A 137 -3.82 1.97 7.66
N LEU A 138 -3.47 0.80 8.19
CA LEU A 138 -3.21 0.62 9.61
C LEU A 138 -1.95 1.38 10.05
N ASP A 139 -0.84 1.29 9.31
CA ASP A 139 0.40 2.04 9.62
C ASP A 139 0.11 3.53 9.76
N ARG A 140 -0.54 4.09 8.73
CA ARG A 140 -0.92 5.49 8.71
C ARG A 140 -1.82 5.84 9.89
N ASN A 141 -2.87 5.06 10.15
CA ASN A 141 -3.80 5.36 11.23
C ASN A 141 -3.07 5.37 12.59
N LEU A 142 -2.13 4.44 12.83
CA LEU A 142 -1.32 4.39 14.05
C LEU A 142 -0.33 5.55 14.16
N ARG A 143 0.25 6.00 13.05
CA ARG A 143 1.17 7.15 13.04
C ARG A 143 0.47 8.48 13.29
N LEU A 144 -0.71 8.65 12.70
CA LEU A 144 -1.54 9.85 12.82
C LEU A 144 -2.51 9.80 14.01
N ASN A 145 -2.46 8.77 14.85
CA ASN A 145 -3.40 8.55 15.96
C ASN A 145 -4.89 8.61 15.55
N GLN A 146 -5.19 8.13 14.34
CA GLN A 146 -6.56 8.06 13.80
C GLN A 146 -7.27 6.78 14.27
N ASN A 147 -8.59 6.75 14.17
CA ASN A 147 -9.36 5.54 14.46
C ASN A 147 -8.95 4.41 13.50
N HIS A 148 -8.62 3.25 14.06
CA HIS A 148 -8.19 2.06 13.32
C HIS A 148 -9.10 0.85 13.52
N SER A 149 -10.26 1.00 14.18
CA SER A 149 -11.17 -0.12 14.51
C SER A 149 -11.71 -0.83 13.27
N VAL A 150 -12.08 -0.08 12.23
CA VAL A 150 -12.58 -0.63 10.97
C VAL A 150 -11.47 -1.37 10.22
N THR A 151 -10.27 -0.79 10.14
CA THR A 151 -9.12 -1.41 9.48
C THR A 151 -8.72 -2.71 10.18
N LEU A 152 -8.74 -2.75 11.53
CA LEU A 152 -8.49 -3.96 12.29
C LEU A 152 -9.55 -5.05 12.02
N MET A 153 -10.83 -4.68 11.92
CA MET A 153 -11.89 -5.64 11.57
C MET A 153 -11.69 -6.23 10.17
N GLN A 154 -11.32 -5.39 9.19
CA GLN A 154 -11.08 -5.83 7.82
C GLN A 154 -9.85 -6.75 7.72
N LEU A 155 -8.76 -6.41 8.39
CA LEU A 155 -7.59 -7.28 8.51
C LEU A 155 -7.94 -8.61 9.15
N ASP A 156 -8.80 -8.64 10.17
CA ASP A 156 -9.21 -9.89 10.82
C ASP A 156 -9.90 -10.87 9.85
N GLY A 157 -10.68 -10.36 8.90
CA GLY A 157 -11.24 -11.16 7.82
C GLY A 157 -10.16 -11.68 6.88
N LEU A 158 -9.28 -10.79 6.40
CA LEU A 158 -8.20 -11.14 5.46
C LEU A 158 -7.23 -12.19 6.03
N ILE A 159 -6.84 -12.06 7.29
CA ILE A 159 -5.92 -13.01 7.94
C ILE A 159 -6.55 -14.41 8.05
N ARG A 160 -7.86 -14.50 8.31
CA ARG A 160 -8.55 -15.81 8.30
C ARG A 160 -8.62 -16.43 6.91
N SER A 161 -8.83 -15.62 5.87
CA SER A 161 -8.80 -16.10 4.49
C SER A 161 -7.41 -16.56 4.07
N LEU A 162 -6.35 -15.81 4.42
CA LEU A 162 -4.97 -16.20 4.14
C LEU A 162 -4.55 -17.47 4.89
N ASP A 163 -5.04 -17.67 6.12
CA ASP A 163 -4.85 -18.91 6.89
C ASP A 163 -5.45 -20.13 6.17
N GLN A 164 -6.64 -19.98 5.57
CA GLN A 164 -7.28 -21.03 4.76
C GLN A 164 -6.48 -21.38 3.51
N GLU A 165 -5.76 -20.41 2.94
CA GLU A 165 -4.82 -20.59 1.82
C GLU A 165 -3.44 -21.12 2.25
N GLY A 166 -3.26 -21.47 3.53
CA GLY A 166 -2.06 -22.13 4.06
C GLY A 166 -1.07 -21.23 4.80
N MET A 167 -1.36 -19.94 4.97
CA MET A 167 -0.51 -18.99 5.72
C MET A 167 -0.71 -19.08 7.24
N SER A 168 -0.52 -20.29 7.77
CA SER A 168 -0.93 -20.72 9.12
C SER A 168 -0.23 -20.06 10.30
N SER A 169 0.85 -19.30 10.07
CA SER A 169 1.58 -18.59 11.14
C SER A 169 1.05 -17.18 11.41
N LEU A 170 0.21 -16.63 10.54
CA LEU A 170 -0.33 -15.26 10.69
C LEU A 170 -1.30 -15.07 11.88
N PRO A 171 -2.19 -16.02 12.20
CA PRO A 171 -3.21 -15.80 13.24
C PRO A 171 -2.64 -15.45 14.63
N ASP A 172 -1.52 -16.08 15.02
CA ASP A 172 -0.91 -15.89 16.33
C ASP A 172 -0.31 -14.48 16.48
N VAL A 173 0.50 -14.06 15.50
CA VAL A 173 1.13 -12.72 15.51
C VAL A 173 0.09 -11.62 15.33
N TRP A 174 -0.96 -11.90 14.55
CA TRP A 174 -2.10 -11.00 14.39
C TRP A 174 -2.86 -10.77 15.69
N LEU A 175 -3.01 -11.81 16.53
CA LEU A 175 -3.70 -11.70 17.81
C LEU A 175 -2.98 -10.72 18.77
N GLU A 176 -1.65 -10.72 18.79
CA GLU A 176 -0.86 -9.77 19.59
C GLU A 176 -1.13 -8.32 19.17
N LEU A 177 -1.11 -8.05 17.87
CA LEU A 177 -1.42 -6.73 17.32
C LEU A 177 -2.86 -6.30 17.62
N LYS A 178 -3.84 -7.22 17.54
CA LYS A 178 -5.23 -6.91 17.89
C LYS A 178 -5.43 -6.53 19.34
N GLN A 179 -4.74 -7.21 20.26
CA GLN A 179 -4.86 -6.91 21.69
C GLN A 179 -4.25 -5.56 22.05
N GLN A 180 -3.15 -5.20 21.38
CA GLN A 180 -2.45 -3.94 21.58
C GLN A 180 -2.07 -3.31 20.24
N PRO A 181 -3.01 -2.59 19.58
CA PRO A 181 -2.79 -1.98 18.28
C PRO A 181 -1.92 -0.73 18.42
N ASN A 182 -0.61 -0.94 18.51
CA ASN A 182 0.40 0.11 18.61
C ASN A 182 1.48 -0.11 17.53
N ARG A 183 2.34 0.90 17.35
CA ARG A 183 3.37 0.89 16.29
C ARG A 183 4.37 -0.26 16.44
N ALA A 184 4.76 -0.61 17.68
CA ALA A 184 5.72 -1.69 17.93
C ALA A 184 5.16 -3.05 17.48
N ASN A 185 3.93 -3.36 17.88
CA ASN A 185 3.27 -4.59 17.48
C ASN A 185 2.92 -4.60 15.99
N TYR A 186 2.66 -3.43 15.39
CA TYR A 186 2.46 -3.32 13.95
C TYR A 186 3.74 -3.67 13.18
N TYR A 187 4.90 -3.15 13.60
CA TYR A 187 6.16 -3.49 12.94
C TYR A 187 6.54 -4.96 13.13
N HIS A 188 6.33 -5.53 14.33
CA HIS A 188 6.51 -6.97 14.53
C HIS A 188 5.64 -7.81 13.57
N PHE A 189 4.37 -7.43 13.41
CA PHE A 189 3.47 -8.10 12.47
C PHE A 189 3.88 -7.89 11.00
N SER A 190 4.35 -6.70 10.63
CA SER A 190 4.86 -6.40 9.30
C SER A 190 6.10 -7.23 8.96
N ASP A 191 7.05 -7.34 9.89
CA ASP A 191 8.26 -8.15 9.72
C ASP A 191 7.91 -9.63 9.51
N HIS A 192 6.90 -10.13 10.24
CA HIS A 192 6.40 -11.49 10.05
C HIS A 192 5.78 -11.70 8.67
N ILE A 193 4.98 -10.75 8.17
CA ILE A 193 4.47 -10.79 6.79
C ILE A 193 5.61 -10.82 5.78
N ASP A 194 6.64 -9.98 5.96
CA ASP A 194 7.79 -9.96 5.06
C ASP A 194 8.51 -11.32 5.02
N SER A 195 8.61 -12.00 6.17
CA SER A 195 9.18 -13.35 6.26
C SER A 195 8.39 -14.41 5.48
N LEU A 196 7.07 -14.22 5.28
CA LEU A 196 6.26 -15.15 4.48
C LEU A 196 6.69 -15.18 3.01
N PHE A 197 7.20 -14.06 2.49
CA PHE A 197 7.70 -13.97 1.13
C PHE A 197 9.12 -14.55 0.96
N GLU A 198 9.82 -14.84 2.06
CA GLU A 198 11.18 -15.40 2.03
C GLU A 198 11.21 -16.94 2.03
N LEU A 199 10.07 -17.59 2.29
CA LEU A 199 9.99 -19.05 2.52
C LEU A 199 10.19 -19.92 1.26
N ASP A 200 10.31 -19.34 0.06
CA ASP A 200 10.60 -20.05 -1.20
C ASP A 200 12.12 -20.25 -1.49
N ARG A 201 12.97 -20.36 -0.46
CA ARG A 201 14.42 -20.65 -0.62
C ARG A 201 14.86 -22.04 -0.16
N LEU A 202 13.99 -23.06 -0.22
CA LEU A 202 14.39 -24.47 0.00
C LEU A 202 13.87 -25.41 -1.08
#